data_AF-A0A523B8E9-F1
#
_entry.id   AF-A0A523B8E9-F1
#
_cell.length_a   1.000
_cell.length_b   1.000
_cell.length_c   1.000
_cell.angle_alpha   90.00
_cell.angle_beta   90.00
_cell.angle_gamma   90.00
#
_symmetry.space_group_name_H-M   'P 1'
#
loop_
_entity.id
_entity.type
_entity.pdbx_description
1 polymer ?
#
loop_
_entity_poly.entity_id
_entity_poly.type
_entity_poly.pdbx_seq_one_letter_code
_entity_poly.pdbx_strand_id
1 'polypeptide(L)'
;VEAREVFEYAKNGDNFALCVVREATRLNAIAIANLVNLYDPSLITVGGGVAVKNQEFVVSPLQPYVERLSFNSPPKIVPSPLGEDAPLLGSIISTFGL
;
A
#
# COMPACT_ATOMS: atom_id res chain seq x y z
N VAL A 1 -3.81 -5.57 21.38
CA VAL A 1 -4.18 -4.67 20.27
C VAL A 1 -3.36 -5.05 19.06
N GLU A 2 -3.92 -5.94 18.26
CA GLU A 2 -3.42 -6.35 16.96
C GLU A 2 -3.85 -5.35 15.88
N ALA A 3 -3.16 -5.32 14.74
CA ALA A 3 -3.54 -4.47 13.61
C ALA A 3 -5.01 -4.67 13.20
N ARG A 4 -5.50 -5.92 13.25
CA ARG A 4 -6.90 -6.26 12.97
C ARG A 4 -7.87 -5.45 13.83
N GLU A 5 -7.63 -5.38 15.14
CA GLU A 5 -8.51 -4.67 16.09
C GLU A 5 -8.51 -3.17 15.78
N VAL A 6 -7.34 -2.59 15.46
CA VAL A 6 -7.23 -1.18 15.09
C VAL A 6 -8.06 -0.86 13.85
N PHE A 7 -7.96 -1.67 12.79
CA PHE A 7 -8.76 -1.47 11.59
C PHE A 7 -10.26 -1.71 11.82
N GLU A 8 -10.64 -2.66 12.67
CA GLU A 8 -12.04 -2.87 13.07
C GLU A 8 -12.60 -1.64 13.81
N TYR A 9 -11.86 -1.06 14.77
CA TYR A 9 -12.27 0.17 15.44
C TYR A 9 -12.32 1.37 14.51
N ALA A 10 -11.36 1.51 13.60
CA ALA A 10 -11.36 2.58 12.61
C ALA A 10 -12.58 2.49 11.67
N LYS A 11 -12.96 1.27 11.24
CA LYS A 11 -14.19 1.01 10.46
C LYS A 11 -15.45 1.37 11.22
N ASN A 12 -15.45 1.20 12.54
CA ASN A 12 -16.54 1.57 13.43
C ASN A 12 -16.56 3.07 13.80
N GLY A 13 -15.64 3.88 13.25
CA GLY A 13 -15.61 5.33 13.45
C GLY A 13 -14.87 5.79 14.71
N ASP A 14 -14.08 4.93 15.35
CA ASP A 14 -13.23 5.34 16.47
C ASP A 14 -12.18 6.37 16.02
N ASN A 15 -12.19 7.55 16.64
CA ASN A 15 -11.33 8.67 16.25
C ASN A 15 -9.85 8.39 16.47
N PHE A 16 -9.49 7.66 17.53
CA PHE A 16 -8.10 7.36 17.83
C PHE A 16 -7.56 6.30 16.86
N ALA A 17 -8.32 5.25 16.58
CA ALA A 17 -7.99 4.25 15.59
C ALA A 17 -7.85 4.85 14.18
N LEU A 18 -8.78 5.75 13.80
CA LEU A 18 -8.68 6.50 12.54
C LEU A 18 -7.42 7.37 12.50
N CYS A 19 -7.04 8.00 13.61
CA CYS A 19 -5.81 8.79 13.70
C CYS A 19 -4.57 7.91 13.43
N VAL A 20 -4.49 6.76 14.09
CA VAL A 20 -3.38 5.79 13.92
C VAL A 20 -3.30 5.30 12.47
N VAL A 21 -4.43 4.89 11.88
CA VAL A 21 -4.48 4.41 10.49
C VAL A 21 -4.06 5.51 9.51
N ARG A 22 -4.55 6.74 9.70
CA ARG A 22 -4.19 7.88 8.85
C ARG A 22 -2.69 8.19 8.91
N GLU A 23 -2.10 8.13 10.10
CA GLU A 23 -0.67 8.37 10.26
C GLU A 23 0.17 7.28 9.59
N ALA A 24 -0.21 6.01 9.74
CA ALA A 24 0.43 4.91 9.03
C ALA A 24 0.34 5.09 7.50
N THR A 25 -0.83 5.46 6.98
CA THR A 25 -1.03 5.72 5.54
C THR A 25 -0.19 6.92 5.06
N ARG A 26 -0.09 7.99 5.86
CA ARG A 26 0.76 9.16 5.55
C ARG A 26 2.24 8.77 5.45
N LEU A 27 2.74 7.99 6.40
CA LEU A 27 4.12 7.50 6.41
C LEU A 27 4.40 6.59 5.19
N ASN A 28 3.47 5.68 4.88
CA ASN A 28 3.58 4.83 3.69
C ASN A 28 3.62 5.65 2.40
N ALA A 29 2.80 6.70 2.28
CA ALA A 29 2.81 7.56 1.10
C ALA A 29 4.14 8.32 0.93
N ILE A 30 4.75 8.78 2.03
CA ILE A 30 6.09 9.40 1.99
C ILE A 30 7.14 8.40 1.50
N ALA A 31 7.12 7.17 2.03
CA ALA A 31 8.04 6.13 1.59
C ALA A 31 7.86 5.80 0.10
N ILE A 32 6.62 5.70 -0.36
CA ILE A 32 6.31 5.46 -1.78
C ILE A 32 6.77 6.63 -2.65
N ALA A 33 6.52 7.88 -2.25
CA ALA A 33 7.00 9.05 -3.01
C ALA A 33 8.53 9.05 -3.15
N ASN A 34 9.27 8.61 -2.13
CA ASN A 34 10.71 8.43 -2.24
C ASN A 34 11.08 7.38 -3.29
N LEU A 35 10.37 6.24 -3.34
CA LEU A 35 10.57 5.22 -4.37
C LEU A 35 10.25 5.77 -5.77
N VAL A 36 9.18 6.57 -5.91
CA VAL A 36 8.82 7.22 -7.18
C VAL A 36 9.94 8.15 -7.64
N ASN A 37 10.49 8.95 -6.73
CA ASN A 37 11.58 9.87 -7.03
C ASN A 37 12.88 9.15 -7.42
N LEU A 38 13.14 7.97 -6.85
CA LEU A 38 14.35 7.19 -7.12
C LEU A 38 14.27 6.37 -8.41
N TYR A 39 13.10 5.81 -8.73
CA TYR A 39 12.98 4.78 -9.77
C TYR A 39 12.09 5.17 -10.96
N ASP A 40 11.34 6.27 -10.89
CA ASP A 40 10.35 6.70 -11.91
C ASP A 40 9.48 5.55 -12.46
N PRO A 41 8.83 4.74 -11.59
CA PRO A 41 8.06 3.60 -12.03
C PRO A 41 6.76 4.06 -12.71
N SER A 42 6.24 3.24 -13.62
CA SER A 42 4.89 3.45 -14.20
C SER A 42 3.76 2.86 -13.34
N LEU A 43 4.09 1.88 -12.49
CA LEU A 43 3.14 1.13 -11.65
C LEU A 43 3.77 0.75 -10.31
N ILE A 44 3.02 0.94 -9.22
CA ILE A 44 3.32 0.40 -7.91
C ILE A 44 2.16 -0.49 -7.48
N THR A 45 2.46 -1.74 -7.11
CA THR A 45 1.47 -2.65 -6.53
C THR A 45 1.72 -2.82 -5.04
N VAL A 46 0.66 -2.77 -4.23
CA VAL A 46 0.72 -2.87 -2.77
C VAL A 46 0.16 -4.23 -2.36
N GLY A 47 1.03 -5.12 -1.90
CA GLY A 47 0.67 -6.43 -1.36
C GLY A 47 0.48 -6.44 0.16
N GLY A 48 0.41 -7.64 0.72
CA GLY A 48 0.31 -7.86 2.17
C GLY A 48 -1.13 -7.88 2.67
N GLY A 49 -1.44 -8.81 3.58
CA GLY A 49 -2.81 -9.07 4.04
C GLY A 49 -3.50 -7.87 4.69
N VAL A 50 -2.75 -6.97 5.33
CA VAL A 50 -3.31 -5.75 5.93
C VAL A 50 -3.75 -4.75 4.85
N ALA A 51 -2.89 -4.47 3.87
CA ALA A 51 -3.21 -3.51 2.81
C ALA A 51 -4.32 -4.04 1.89
N VAL A 52 -4.26 -5.32 1.52
CA VAL A 52 -5.24 -5.95 0.61
C VAL A 52 -6.63 -6.04 1.24
N LYS A 53 -6.75 -6.26 2.55
CA LYS A 53 -8.04 -6.35 3.27
C LYS A 53 -8.62 -5.00 3.72
N ASN A 54 -7.85 -3.91 3.62
CA ASN A 54 -8.23 -2.58 4.10
C ASN A 54 -7.85 -1.50 3.07
N GLN A 55 -8.16 -1.76 1.80
CA GLN A 55 -7.70 -0.94 0.67
C GLN A 55 -8.17 0.50 0.78
N GLU A 56 -9.39 0.71 1.30
CA GLU A 56 -10.00 2.01 1.50
C GLU A 56 -9.21 2.91 2.47
N PHE A 57 -8.49 2.30 3.41
CA PHE A 57 -7.67 3.00 4.40
C PHE A 57 -6.19 3.07 4.00
N VAL A 58 -5.70 2.05 3.31
CA VAL A 58 -4.26 1.87 3.07
C VAL A 58 -3.86 2.26 1.66
N VAL A 59 -4.57 1.79 0.62
CA VAL A 59 -4.13 1.94 -0.78
C VAL A 59 -4.79 3.13 -1.47
N SER A 60 -6.12 3.22 -1.39
CA SER A 60 -6.90 4.28 -2.04
C SER A 60 -6.43 5.70 -1.66
N PRO A 61 -6.03 5.98 -0.41
CA PRO A 61 -5.58 7.32 -0.05
C PRO A 61 -4.18 7.67 -0.55
N LEU A 62 -3.35 6.71 -1.01
CA LEU A 62 -1.94 6.96 -1.32
C LEU A 62 -1.74 7.88 -2.52
N GLN A 63 -2.54 7.70 -3.56
CA GLN A 63 -2.42 8.44 -4.82
C GLN A 63 -2.30 9.96 -4.62
N PRO A 64 -3.24 10.65 -3.93
CA PRO A 64 -3.13 12.10 -3.73
C PRO A 64 -1.96 12.54 -2.85
N TYR A 65 -1.46 11.69 -1.94
CA TYR A 65 -0.26 12.02 -1.17
C TYR A 65 0.99 11.91 -2.03
N VAL A 66 1.12 10.84 -2.79
CA VAL A 66 2.29 10.59 -3.65
C VAL A 66 2.39 11.68 -4.71
N GLU A 67 1.28 12.05 -5.34
CA GLU A 67 1.21 13.17 -6.31
C GLU A 67 1.74 14.51 -5.75
N ARG A 68 1.58 14.76 -4.44
CA ARG A 68 2.06 15.98 -3.79
C ARG A 68 3.53 15.92 -3.37
N LEU A 69 4.08 14.72 -3.24
CA LEU A 69 5.39 14.47 -2.64
C LEU A 69 6.44 14.03 -3.69
N SER A 70 6.01 13.61 -4.88
CA SER A 70 6.91 13.18 -5.96
C SER A 70 7.29 14.33 -6.89
N PHE A 71 8.56 14.34 -7.32
CA PHE A 71 9.06 15.19 -8.40
C PHE A 71 8.81 14.56 -9.78
N ASN A 72 8.89 13.23 -9.86
CA ASN A 72 8.60 12.46 -11.06
C ASN A 72 7.10 12.30 -11.27
N SER A 73 6.74 11.81 -12.46
CA SER A 73 5.35 11.51 -12.79
C SER A 73 4.80 10.45 -11.82
N PRO A 74 3.71 10.72 -11.09
CA PRO A 74 3.19 9.79 -10.12
C PRO A 74 2.68 8.52 -10.81
N PRO A 75 3.11 7.31 -10.39
CA PRO A 75 2.67 6.06 -10.98
C PRO A 75 1.19 5.81 -10.69
N LYS A 76 0.63 4.82 -11.39
CA LYS A 76 -0.57 4.16 -10.92
C LYS A 76 -0.26 3.36 -9.65
N ILE A 77 -1.02 3.53 -8.58
CA ILE A 77 -0.88 2.75 -7.34
C ILE A 77 -2.11 1.86 -7.17
N VAL A 78 -1.92 0.54 -7.06
CA VAL A 78 -3.02 -0.44 -6.96
C VAL A 78 -2.76 -1.52 -5.91
N PRO A 79 -3.79 -2.14 -5.32
CA PRO A 79 -3.60 -3.37 -4.57
C PRO A 79 -3.05 -4.47 -5.48
N SER A 80 -2.18 -5.33 -4.94
CA SER A 80 -1.63 -6.45 -5.72
C SER A 80 -2.73 -7.41 -6.16
N PRO A 81 -2.84 -7.74 -7.46
CA PRO A 81 -3.86 -8.67 -7.96
C PRO A 81 -3.52 -10.13 -7.65
N LEU A 82 -2.28 -10.43 -7.26
CA LEU A 82 -1.79 -11.79 -7.05
C LEU A 82 -2.07 -12.31 -5.63
N GLY A 83 -2.49 -11.45 -4.70
CA GLY A 83 -2.90 -11.85 -3.36
C GLY A 83 -1.86 -12.74 -2.65
N GLU A 84 -2.33 -13.87 -2.12
CA GLU A 84 -1.51 -14.86 -1.40
C GLU A 84 -0.65 -15.72 -2.34
N ASP A 85 -0.95 -15.75 -3.64
CA ASP A 85 -0.22 -16.55 -4.64
C ASP A 85 1.09 -15.88 -5.09
N ALA A 86 1.27 -14.59 -4.79
CA ALA A 86 2.43 -13.81 -5.23
C ALA A 86 3.79 -14.47 -4.91
N PRO A 87 4.04 -15.00 -3.69
CA PRO A 87 5.31 -15.65 -3.38
C PRO A 87 5.53 -16.95 -4.15
N LEU A 88 4.48 -17.75 -4.33
CA LEU A 88 4.56 -19.03 -5.04
C LEU A 88 4.86 -18.80 -6.53
N LEU A 89 4.10 -17.91 -7.18
CA LEU A 89 4.30 -17.55 -8.58
C LEU A 89 5.69 -16.93 -8.79
N GLY A 90 6.12 -16.05 -7.89
CA GLY A 90 7.46 -15.47 -7.91
C GLY A 90 8.56 -16.53 -7.81
N SER A 91 8.39 -17.54 -6.95
CA SER A 91 9.35 -18.64 -6.82
C SER A 91 9.45 -19.49 -8.09
N ILE A 92 8.31 -19.79 -8.73
CA ILE A 92 8.26 -20.56 -9.98
C ILE A 92 8.97 -19.78 -11.09
N ILE A 93 8.62 -18.51 -11.30
CA ILE A 93 9.25 -17.66 -12.33
C ILE A 93 10.75 -17.51 -12.06
N SER A 94 11.15 -17.29 -10.80
CA SER A 94 12.56 -17.12 -10.44
C SER A 94 13.39 -18.39 -10.64
N THR A 95 12.79 -19.57 -10.52
CA THR A 95 13.48 -20.86 -10.68
C THR A 95 13.52 -21.32 -12.14
N PHE A 96 12.41 -21.14 -12.86
CA PHE A 96 12.22 -21.72 -14.20
C PHE A 96 12.30 -20.69 -15.34
N GLY A 97 12.31 -19.38 -15.04
CA GLY A 97 12.41 -18.32 -16.04
C GLY A 97 11.23 -18.24 -17.01
N LEU A 98 10.06 -18.74 -16.58
CA LEU A 98 8.82 -18.73 -17.35
C LEU A 98 8.26 -17.32 -17.54
#